data_AF-A0A2G1MKS5-F1
#
_entry.id   AF-A0A2G1MKS5-F1
#
_cell.length_a   1.000
_cell.length_b   1.000
_cell.length_c   1.000
_cell.angle_alpha   90.00
_cell.angle_beta   90.00
_cell.angle_gamma   90.00
#
_symmetry.space_group_name_H-M   'P 1'
#
loop_
_entity.id
_entity.type
_entity.pdbx_description
1 polymer ?
#
loop_
_entity_poly.entity_id
_entity_poly.type
_entity_poly.pdbx_seq_one_letter_code
_entity_poly.pdbx_strand_id
1 'polypeptide(L)'
;MTAMRMTVALLGLGALGACTAGAQIGNLGAQGRVGSVASASAPAAAPRPPAERLIAAIEAQGCAITADNVAQVLLKANLTQQQLLELGPQLTAQGRAEVTDDGTIRVLTANCI
;
A
#
# COMPACT_ATOMS: atom_id res chain seq x y z
N MET A 1 -47.56 -4.00 -1.93
CA MET A 1 -47.68 -3.80 -0.47
C MET A 1 -46.27 -3.58 0.06
N THR A 2 -45.79 -2.32 0.16
CA THR A 2 -45.66 -1.55 1.43
C THR A 2 -44.91 -2.36 2.50
N ALA A 3 -43.81 -1.95 3.12
CA ALA A 3 -43.18 -0.66 3.40
C ALA A 3 -41.72 -0.95 3.80
N MET A 4 -40.70 -0.19 3.40
CA MET A 4 -40.31 1.12 3.93
C MET A 4 -40.23 1.18 5.47
N ARG A 5 -39.02 0.94 5.99
CA ARG A 5 -38.47 1.43 7.27
C ARG A 5 -36.95 1.53 7.04
N MET A 6 -36.34 2.64 6.63
CA MET A 6 -36.38 4.01 7.13
C MET A 6 -36.14 4.07 8.65
N THR A 7 -34.92 3.73 9.05
CA THR A 7 -34.30 4.18 10.31
C THR A 7 -33.29 5.28 9.97
N VAL A 8 -33.81 6.50 10.04
CA VAL A 8 -33.09 7.77 9.91
C VAL A 8 -32.55 8.17 11.29
N ALA A 9 -31.33 8.73 11.25
CA ALA A 9 -30.75 9.71 12.17
C ALA A 9 -30.44 9.32 13.63
N LEU A 10 -29.14 9.19 13.91
CA LEU A 10 -28.48 9.96 14.96
C LEU A 10 -27.23 10.61 14.33
N LEU A 11 -27.26 11.91 14.01
CA LEU A 11 -26.80 13.01 14.87
C LEU A 11 -25.38 12.79 15.41
N GLY A 12 -24.40 13.21 14.62
CA GLY A 12 -23.03 13.48 15.04
C GLY A 12 -22.53 14.74 14.35
N LEU A 13 -22.89 15.91 14.90
CA LEU A 13 -22.31 17.19 14.52
C LEU A 13 -20.83 17.20 14.91
N GLY A 14 -19.98 17.56 13.96
CA GLY A 14 -18.55 17.80 14.15
C GLY A 14 -17.98 18.70 13.07
N ALA A 15 -18.65 19.82 12.79
CA ALA A 15 -18.10 20.90 11.98
C ALA A 15 -17.31 21.85 12.88
N LEU A 16 -15.98 21.71 12.92
CA LEU A 16 -15.05 22.73 13.42
C LEU A 16 -13.67 22.49 12.78
N GLY A 17 -13.38 23.23 11.71
CA GLY A 17 -12.10 23.14 11.01
C GLY A 17 -11.90 24.21 9.93
N ALA A 18 -12.41 25.42 10.17
CA ALA A 18 -12.04 26.58 9.38
C ALA A 18 -10.63 27.06 9.79
N CYS A 19 -9.61 26.69 9.04
CA CYS A 19 -8.35 27.44 8.99
C CYS A 19 -8.40 28.38 7.78
N THR A 20 -9.23 29.42 7.86
CA THR A 20 -9.10 30.62 7.03
C THR A 20 -8.11 31.57 7.70
N ALA A 21 -6.85 31.56 7.26
CA ALA A 21 -5.96 32.73 7.36
C ALA A 21 -4.68 32.47 6.56
N GLY A 22 -4.74 32.75 5.26
CA GLY A 22 -3.58 32.69 4.37
C GLY A 22 -3.87 33.20 2.97
N ALA A 23 -4.79 34.16 2.83
CA ALA A 23 -4.86 34.97 1.63
C ALA A 23 -3.59 35.84 1.61
N GLN A 24 -2.59 35.40 0.84
CA GLN A 24 -1.39 36.17 0.52
C GLN A 24 -1.76 37.47 -0.23
N ILE A 25 -2.04 38.52 0.54
CA ILE A 25 -2.17 39.90 0.09
C ILE A 25 -1.02 40.69 0.74
N GLY A 26 -0.13 41.24 -0.09
CA GLY A 26 0.99 42.11 0.31
C GLY A 26 2.31 41.33 0.40
N ASN A 27 3.21 41.34 -0.57
CA ASN A 27 4.02 42.46 -1.06
C ASN A 27 4.75 43.23 0.06
N LEU A 28 6.08 43.14 0.00
CA LEU A 28 7.10 44.04 0.57
C LEU A 28 7.33 43.98 2.09
N GLY A 29 8.33 43.20 2.49
CA GLY A 29 8.91 43.33 3.83
C GLY A 29 10.08 42.38 4.06
N ALA A 30 11.29 42.87 3.79
CA ALA A 30 12.53 42.60 4.50
C ALA A 30 12.75 41.22 5.17
N GLN A 31 13.70 40.48 4.60
CA GLN A 31 14.80 39.81 5.29
C GLN A 31 14.52 39.12 6.62
N GLY A 32 14.61 37.79 6.62
CA GLY A 32 14.84 37.07 7.87
C GLY A 32 14.72 35.56 7.73
N ARG A 33 15.87 34.89 7.69
CA ARG A 33 16.07 33.44 7.89
C ARG A 33 15.61 32.56 6.74
N VAL A 34 16.56 32.22 5.88
CA VAL A 34 16.72 30.83 5.41
C VAL A 34 16.86 29.94 6.65
N GLY A 35 15.73 29.55 7.22
CA GLY A 35 15.68 28.46 8.17
C GLY A 35 16.10 27.21 7.43
N SER A 36 17.29 26.71 7.77
CA SER A 36 17.71 25.36 7.41
C SER A 36 16.63 24.41 7.89
N VAL A 37 15.77 23.96 6.98
CA VAL A 37 14.94 22.79 7.23
C VAL A 37 15.91 21.63 7.30
N ALA A 38 16.38 21.32 8.51
CA ALA A 38 16.95 20.02 8.77
C ALA A 38 15.83 19.04 8.45
N SER A 39 15.89 18.40 7.27
CA SER A 39 15.09 17.22 6.98
C SER A 39 15.33 16.27 8.13
N ALA A 40 14.36 16.18 9.03
CA ALA A 40 14.30 15.13 10.02
C ALA A 40 14.36 13.85 9.21
N SER A 41 15.54 13.22 9.22
CA SER A 41 15.77 11.94 8.60
C SER A 41 15.06 10.95 9.50
N ALA A 42 13.74 10.84 9.33
CA ALA A 42 12.98 9.77 9.93
C ALA A 42 13.72 8.48 9.53
N PRO A 43 14.00 7.57 10.47
CA PRO A 43 14.71 6.35 10.16
C PRO A 43 13.98 5.68 9.00
N ALA A 44 14.62 5.61 7.84
CA ALA A 44 14.11 4.87 6.72
C ALA A 44 13.95 3.43 7.23
N ALA A 45 12.71 2.97 7.36
CA ALA A 45 12.44 1.59 7.72
C ALA A 45 13.31 0.71 6.82
N ALA A 46 14.10 -0.17 7.43
CA ALA A 46 15.05 -0.99 6.70
C ALA A 46 14.34 -1.61 5.47
N PRO A 47 14.93 -1.54 4.26
CA PRO A 47 14.29 -2.06 3.07
C PRO A 47 13.90 -3.52 3.32
N ARG A 48 12.59 -3.79 3.31
CA ARG A 48 12.10 -5.17 3.39
C ARG A 48 12.71 -5.96 2.23
N PRO A 49 13.17 -7.20 2.47
CA PRO A 49 13.78 -7.98 1.41
C PRO A 49 12.74 -8.23 0.30
N PRO A 50 13.19 -8.36 -0.97
CA PRO A 50 12.31 -8.52 -2.13
C PRO A 50 11.26 -9.63 -1.97
N ALA A 51 11.65 -10.77 -1.41
CA ALA A 51 10.76 -11.90 -1.14
C ALA A 51 9.61 -11.54 -0.19
N GLU A 52 9.88 -10.80 0.89
CA GLU A 52 8.84 -10.36 1.84
C GLU A 52 7.89 -9.34 1.22
N ARG A 53 8.42 -8.44 0.38
CA ARG A 53 7.58 -7.48 -0.36
C ARG A 53 6.67 -8.20 -1.36
N LEU A 54 7.18 -9.22 -2.04
CA LEU A 54 6.40 -10.04 -2.96
C LEU A 54 5.27 -10.76 -2.23
N ILE A 55 5.57 -11.46 -1.14
CA ILE A 55 4.56 -12.19 -0.36
C ILE A 55 3.47 -11.25 0.16
N ALA A 56 3.85 -10.12 0.76
CA ALA A 56 2.87 -9.14 1.24
C ALA A 56 2.01 -8.57 0.09
N ALA A 57 2.55 -8.47 -1.12
CA ALA A 57 1.78 -8.04 -2.29
C ALA A 57 0.81 -9.13 -2.77
N ILE A 58 1.20 -10.40 -2.73
CA ILE A 58 0.35 -11.55 -3.07
C ILE A 58 -0.78 -11.72 -2.06
N GLU A 59 -0.48 -11.61 -0.76
CA GLU A 59 -1.49 -11.65 0.31
C GLU A 59 -2.57 -10.57 0.08
N ALA A 60 -2.15 -9.36 -0.30
CA ALA A 60 -3.06 -8.26 -0.63
C ALA A 60 -3.84 -8.44 -1.94
N GLN A 61 -3.58 -9.47 -2.73
CA GLN A 61 -4.31 -9.81 -3.96
C GLN A 61 -5.10 -11.12 -3.83
N GLY A 62 -5.27 -11.63 -2.60
CA GLY A 62 -6.04 -12.86 -2.36
C GLY A 62 -5.21 -14.13 -2.43
N CYS A 63 -3.94 -14.05 -2.04
CA CYS A 63 -3.04 -15.20 -1.84
C CYS A 63 -2.58 -15.94 -3.10
N ALA A 64 -2.96 -15.47 -4.30
CA ALA A 64 -2.60 -16.07 -5.56
C ALA A 64 -2.15 -15.03 -6.59
N ILE A 65 -1.10 -15.35 -7.35
CA ILE A 65 -0.71 -14.66 -8.58
C ILE A 65 -1.27 -15.43 -9.76
N THR A 66 -2.06 -14.74 -10.58
CA THR A 66 -2.54 -15.20 -11.88
C THR A 66 -2.02 -14.29 -12.99
N ALA A 67 -2.24 -14.68 -14.25
CA ALA A 67 -1.89 -13.85 -15.41
C ALA A 67 -2.58 -12.47 -15.38
N ASP A 68 -3.77 -12.37 -14.81
CA ASP A 68 -4.56 -11.14 -14.73
C ASP A 68 -4.04 -10.14 -13.69
N ASN A 69 -3.45 -10.62 -12.59
CA ASN A 69 -3.09 -9.77 -11.45
C ASN A 69 -1.57 -9.60 -11.26
N VAL A 70 -0.74 -10.36 -11.98
CA VAL A 70 0.73 -10.34 -11.83
C VAL A 70 1.34 -8.94 -11.95
N ALA A 71 0.84 -8.12 -12.89
CA ALA A 71 1.30 -6.74 -13.04
C ALA A 71 1.03 -5.90 -11.79
N GLN A 72 -0.16 -6.04 -11.19
CA GLN A 72 -0.54 -5.31 -9.97
C GLN A 72 0.29 -5.79 -8.76
N VAL A 73 0.51 -7.10 -8.64
CA VAL A 73 1.36 -7.67 -7.58
C VAL A 73 2.79 -7.12 -7.68
N LEU A 74 3.38 -7.14 -8.88
CA LEU A 74 4.73 -6.62 -9.14
C LEU A 74 4.84 -5.13 -8.83
N LEU A 75 3.86 -4.34 -9.24
CA LEU A 75 3.80 -2.90 -8.93
C LEU A 75 3.72 -2.65 -7.42
N LYS A 76 2.85 -3.37 -6.71
CA LYS A 76 2.71 -3.26 -5.24
C LYS A 76 3.95 -3.73 -4.48
N ALA A 77 4.60 -4.80 -4.96
CA ALA A 77 5.86 -5.28 -4.42
C ALA A 77 7.03 -4.38 -4.81
N ASN A 78 6.83 -3.47 -5.78
CA ASN A 78 7.85 -2.66 -6.42
C ASN A 78 9.01 -3.55 -6.93
N LEU A 79 8.62 -4.58 -7.69
CA LEU A 79 9.48 -5.58 -8.30
C LEU A 79 9.30 -5.60 -9.82
N THR A 80 10.32 -6.07 -10.52
CA THR A 80 10.27 -6.34 -11.96
C THR A 80 9.87 -7.79 -12.22
N GLN A 81 9.46 -8.07 -13.47
CA GLN A 81 9.14 -9.43 -13.89
C GLN A 81 10.36 -10.36 -13.81
N GLN A 82 11.56 -9.86 -14.13
CA GLN A 82 12.81 -10.61 -13.93
C GLN A 82 13.01 -11.00 -12.46
N GLN A 83 12.79 -10.08 -11.52
CA GLN A 83 12.91 -10.40 -10.11
C GLN A 83 11.91 -11.47 -9.66
N LEU A 84 10.69 -11.47 -10.19
CA LEU A 84 9.72 -12.53 -9.92
C LEU A 84 10.18 -13.88 -10.48
N LEU A 85 10.76 -13.91 -11.67
CA LEU A 85 11.32 -15.13 -12.26
C LEU A 85 12.49 -15.70 -11.43
N GLU A 86 13.27 -14.85 -10.78
CA GLU A 86 14.35 -15.28 -9.87
C GLU A 86 13.83 -15.69 -8.48
N LEU A 87 12.87 -14.94 -7.93
CA LEU A 87 12.34 -15.16 -6.58
C LEU A 87 11.32 -16.31 -6.51
N GLY A 88 10.53 -16.52 -7.56
CA GLY A 88 9.49 -17.55 -7.61
C GLY A 88 10.01 -18.95 -7.26
N PRO A 89 11.03 -19.47 -7.97
CA PRO A 89 11.63 -20.76 -7.66
C PRO A 89 12.22 -20.83 -6.25
N GLN A 90 12.80 -19.73 -5.74
CA GLN A 90 13.33 -19.69 -4.38
C GLN A 90 12.22 -19.79 -3.34
N LEU A 91 11.09 -19.12 -3.55
CA LEU A 91 9.94 -19.18 -2.66
C LEU A 91 9.32 -20.59 -2.66
N THR A 92 9.25 -21.25 -3.82
CA THR A 92 8.80 -22.63 -3.93
C THR A 92 9.75 -23.60 -3.23
N ALA A 93 11.07 -23.45 -3.44
CA ALA A 93 12.07 -24.29 -2.80
C ALA A 93 12.10 -24.13 -1.26
N GLN A 94 11.72 -22.96 -0.76
CA GLN A 94 11.58 -22.69 0.67
C GLN A 94 10.22 -23.15 1.25
N GLY A 95 9.32 -23.71 0.44
CA GLY A 95 7.97 -24.11 0.87
C GLY A 95 7.09 -22.92 1.23
N ARG A 96 7.41 -21.72 0.75
CA ARG A 96 6.67 -20.47 1.03
C ARG A 96 5.65 -20.14 -0.05
N ALA A 97 5.76 -20.76 -1.21
CA ALA A 97 4.82 -20.67 -2.30
C ALA A 97 4.70 -22.04 -2.99
N GLU A 98 3.57 -22.27 -3.64
CA GLU A 98 3.32 -23.43 -4.49
C GLU A 98 2.89 -22.96 -5.88
N VAL A 99 3.23 -23.72 -6.90
CA VAL A 99 2.73 -23.51 -8.26
C VAL A 99 1.70 -24.59 -8.52
N THR A 100 0.47 -24.18 -8.80
CA THR A 100 -0.63 -25.08 -9.16
C THR A 100 -0.51 -25.52 -10.62
N ASP A 101 -1.14 -26.62 -11.00
CA ASP A 101 -1.14 -27.15 -12.37
C ASP A 101 -1.60 -26.14 -13.43
N ASP A 102 -2.44 -25.18 -13.04
CA ASP A 102 -2.92 -24.06 -13.88
C ASP A 102 -1.88 -22.92 -14.07
N GLY A 103 -0.67 -23.07 -13.55
CA GLY A 103 0.39 -22.05 -13.62
C GLY A 103 0.18 -20.86 -12.68
N THR A 104 -0.76 -20.97 -11.74
CA THR A 104 -1.02 -19.98 -10.68
C THR A 104 -0.02 -20.19 -9.54
N ILE A 105 0.51 -19.09 -8.99
CA ILE A 105 1.43 -19.15 -7.83
C ILE A 105 0.66 -18.77 -6.58
N ARG A 106 0.53 -19.67 -5.61
CA ARG A 106 -0.09 -19.39 -4.31
C ARG A 106 0.95 -19.29 -3.21
N VAL A 107 0.78 -18.36 -2.28
CA VAL A 107 1.66 -18.27 -1.09
C VAL A 107 1.12 -19.12 0.04
N LEU A 108 2.03 -19.78 0.76
CA LEU A 108 1.76 -20.68 1.88
C LEU A 108 2.07 -20.02 3.22
N THR A 109 1.63 -18.78 3.40
CA THR A 109 1.79 -18.04 4.66
C THR A 109 0.59 -18.26 5.58
N ALA A 110 0.73 -17.87 6.86
CA ALA A 110 -0.34 -17.96 7.85
C ALA A 110 -1.64 -17.23 7.46
N ASN A 111 -1.57 -16.25 6.55
CA ASN A 111 -2.75 -15.52 6.05
C ASN A 111 -3.45 -16.21 4.87
N CYS A 112 -2.84 -17.25 4.30
CA CYS A 112 -3.18 -17.82 2.99
C CYS A 112 -3.38 -19.35 3.00
N ILE A 113 -3.51 -19.93 4.18
CA ILE A 113 -3.81 -21.35 4.45
C ILE A 113 -5.22 -21.53 5.03
#